data_AF-A0A7V9KA26-F1
#
_entry.id   AF-A0A7V9KA26-F1
#
_cell.length_a   1.000
_cell.length_b   1.000
_cell.length_c   1.000
_cell.angle_alpha   90.00
_cell.angle_beta   90.00
_cell.angle_gamma   90.00
#
_symmetry.space_group_name_H-M   'P 1'
#
loop_
_entity.id
_entity.type
_entity.pdbx_description
1 polymer ?
#
loop_
_entity_poly.entity_id
_entity_poly.type
_entity_poly.pdbx_seq_one_letter_code
_entity_poly.pdbx_strand_id
1 'polypeptide(L)'
;MANLTITVDEETVKRARIRALEEGTSVNALLRGYLEDYAGVRRERLEAWRKIQELARSSGMGSGGQRLPKREEIYNRPIMRNRPEGPL
;
A
#
# COMPACT_ATOMS: atom_id res chain seq x y z
N MET A 1 18.05 -12.69 -2.25
CA MET A 1 18.82 -11.42 -2.40
C MET A 1 19.54 -11.50 -3.73
N ALA A 2 19.47 -10.45 -4.56
CA ALA A 2 20.17 -10.38 -5.84
C ALA A 2 21.19 -9.23 -5.79
N ASN A 3 22.37 -9.45 -6.38
CA ASN A 3 23.42 -8.44 -6.46
C ASN A 3 23.38 -7.81 -7.86
N LEU A 4 23.41 -6.49 -7.91
CA LEU A 4 23.47 -5.71 -9.14
C LEU A 4 24.78 -4.90 -9.14
N THR A 5 25.60 -5.08 -10.17
CA THR A 5 26.78 -4.26 -10.42
C THR A 5 26.51 -3.35 -11.61
N ILE A 6 26.69 -2.05 -11.41
CA ILE A 6 26.55 -1.04 -12.47
C ILE A 6 27.87 -0.26 -12.58
N THR A 7 28.29 0.03 -13.81
CA THR A 7 29.42 0.91 -14.07
C THR A 7 28.88 2.33 -14.24
N VAL A 8 29.38 3.24 -13.42
CA VAL A 8 29.01 4.65 -13.43
C VAL A 8 30.28 5.47 -13.24
N ASP A 9 30.27 6.69 -13.76
CA ASP A 9 31.36 7.65 -13.58
C ASP A 9 31.67 7.88 -12.08
N GLU A 10 32.96 7.89 -11.75
CA GLU A 10 33.43 7.91 -10.35
C GLU A 10 33.00 9.20 -9.63
N GLU A 11 33.08 10.34 -10.32
CA GLU A 11 32.65 11.63 -9.77
C GLU A 11 31.15 11.67 -9.52
N THR A 12 30.38 10.98 -10.35
CA THR A 12 28.93 10.82 -10.14
C THR A 12 28.63 9.98 -8.89
N VAL A 13 29.33 8.86 -8.69
CA VAL A 13 29.17 8.03 -7.48
C VAL A 13 29.57 8.81 -6.22
N LYS A 14 30.65 9.58 -6.29
CA LYS A 14 31.14 10.40 -5.17
C LYS A 14 30.12 11.45 -4.75
N ARG A 15 29.58 12.22 -5.70
CA ARG A 15 28.53 13.22 -5.44
C ARG A 15 27.26 12.59 -4.87
N ALA A 16 26.85 11.43 -5.42
CA ALA A 16 25.69 10.70 -4.92
C ALA A 16 25.87 10.24 -3.47
N ARG A 17 27.07 9.79 -3.09
CA ARG A 17 27.38 9.40 -1.71
C ARG A 17 27.33 10.57 -0.74
N ILE A 18 27.91 11.72 -1.11
CA ILE A 18 27.88 12.93 -0.28
C ILE A 18 26.43 13.33 0.00
N ARG A 19 25.62 13.43 -1.06
CA ARG A 19 24.20 13.77 -0.94
C ARG A 19 23.43 12.76 -0.10
N ALA A 20 23.66 11.46 -0.31
CA ALA A 20 22.99 10.43 0.48
C ALA A 20 23.34 10.56 1.98
N LEU A 21 24.59 10.86 2.32
CA LEU A 21 25.02 11.12 3.68
C LEU A 21 24.33 12.35 4.29
N GLU A 22 24.22 13.45 3.54
CA GLU A 22 23.49 14.66 3.97
C GLU A 22 22.01 14.36 4.26
N GLU A 23 21.39 13.50 3.46
CA GLU A 23 20.00 13.05 3.63
C GLU A 23 19.85 11.92 4.66
N GLY A 24 20.92 11.50 5.34
CA GLY A 24 20.90 10.41 6.34
C GLY A 24 20.60 9.02 5.76
N THR A 25 20.87 8.82 4.47
CA THR A 25 20.62 7.59 3.72
C THR A 25 21.89 7.06 3.06
N SER A 26 21.76 6.01 2.24
CA SER A 26 22.86 5.47 1.43
C SER A 26 22.45 5.34 -0.02
N VAL A 27 23.44 5.39 -0.93
CA VAL A 27 23.21 5.19 -2.37
C VAL A 27 22.55 3.83 -2.64
N ASN A 28 22.93 2.79 -1.90
CA ASN A 28 22.31 1.46 -2.03
C ASN A 28 20.85 1.45 -1.57
N ALA A 29 20.49 2.18 -0.50
CA ALA A 29 19.11 2.30 -0.07
C ALA A 29 18.26 3.08 -1.08
N LEU A 30 18.80 4.16 -1.65
CA LEU A 30 18.14 4.93 -2.72
C LEU A 30 17.92 4.08 -3.98
N LEU A 31 18.96 3.39 -4.45
CA LEU A 31 18.86 2.51 -5.61
C LEU A 31 17.87 1.37 -5.39
N ARG A 32 17.84 0.77 -4.20
CA ARG A 32 16.85 -0.25 -3.85
C ARG A 32 15.44 0.30 -3.96
N GLY A 33 15.15 1.43 -3.31
CA GLY A 33 13.83 2.04 -3.35
C GLY A 33 13.42 2.45 -4.76
N TYR A 34 14.37 2.93 -5.57
CA TYR A 34 14.13 3.27 -6.97
C TYR A 34 13.81 2.04 -7.82
N LEU A 35 14.58 0.96 -7.67
CA LEU A 35 14.33 -0.30 -8.39
C LEU A 35 13.00 -0.94 -7.99
N GLU A 36 12.61 -0.86 -6.72
CA GLU A 36 11.30 -1.33 -6.25
C GLU A 36 10.14 -0.51 -6.85
N ASP A 37 10.33 0.80 -7.01
CA ASP A 37 9.36 1.68 -7.70
C ASP A 37 9.30 1.35 -9.19
N TYR A 38 10.47 1.23 -9.81
CA TYR A 38 10.63 0.99 -11.24
C TYR A 38 10.09 -0.37 -11.65
N ALA A 39 10.32 -1.42 -10.84
CA ALA A 39 9.76 -2.74 -11.01
C ALA A 39 8.24 -2.79 -10.78
N GLY A 40 7.62 -1.67 -10.41
CA GLY A 40 6.17 -1.56 -10.32
C GLY A 40 5.57 -2.06 -9.02
N VAL A 41 6.36 -2.52 -8.05
CA VAL A 41 5.84 -3.06 -6.76
C VAL A 41 5.01 -2.00 -6.03
N ARG A 42 5.42 -0.73 -6.11
CA ARG A 42 4.63 0.40 -5.56
C ARG A 42 3.48 0.84 -6.47
N ARG A 43 3.62 0.71 -7.80
CA ARG A 43 2.55 1.01 -8.77
C ARG A 43 1.40 0.02 -8.65
N GLU A 44 1.66 -1.28 -8.59
CA GLU A 44 0.65 -2.32 -8.38
C GLU A 44 -0.12 -2.09 -7.08
N ARG A 45 0.60 -1.75 -6.00
CA ARG A 45 -0.02 -1.43 -4.71
C ARG A 45 -0.89 -0.17 -4.78
N LEU A 46 -0.45 0.85 -5.51
CA LEU A 46 -1.20 2.08 -5.73
C LEU A 46 -2.44 1.83 -6.63
N GLU A 47 -2.31 1.01 -7.67
CA GLU A 47 -3.41 0.60 -8.55
C GLU A 47 -4.43 -0.26 -7.81
N ALA A 48 -3.98 -1.19 -6.96
CA ALA A 48 -4.84 -1.97 -6.09
C ALA A 48 -5.63 -1.07 -5.13
N TRP A 49 -4.97 -0.09 -4.52
CA TRP A 49 -5.63 0.92 -3.68
C TRP A 49 -6.66 1.74 -4.46
N ARG A 50 -6.34 2.17 -5.69
CA ARG A 50 -7.28 2.88 -6.56
C ARG A 50 -8.51 2.03 -6.88
N LYS A 51 -8.32 0.75 -7.22
CA LYS A 51 -9.44 -0.19 -7.45
C LYS A 51 -10.31 -0.36 -6.20
N ILE A 52 -9.71 -0.46 -5.01
CA ILE A 52 -10.46 -0.53 -3.76
C ILE A 52 -11.28 0.75 -3.54
N GLN A 53 -10.69 1.93 -3.78
CA GLN A 53 -11.41 3.21 -3.66
C GLN A 53 -12.53 3.35 -4.68
N GLU A 54 -12.32 2.90 -5.91
CA GLU A 54 -13.33 2.91 -6.96
C GLU A 54 -14.51 1.99 -6.58
N LEU A 55 -14.22 0.76 -6.16
CA LEU A 55 -15.23 -0.19 -5.66
C LEU A 55 -15.99 0.36 -4.45
N ALA A 56 -15.31 1.06 -3.54
CA ALA A 56 -15.94 1.69 -2.38
C ALA A 56 -16.81 2.89 -2.74
N ARG A 57 -16.52 3.60 -3.83
CA ARG A 57 -17.37 4.69 -4.35
C ARG A 57 -18.56 4.17 -5.14
N SER A 58 -18.36 3.11 -5.93
CA SER A 58 -19.43 2.49 -6.72
C SER A 58 -20.33 1.61 -5.87
N SER A 59 -19.86 1.10 -4.74
CA SER A 59 -20.71 0.38 -3.81
C SER A 59 -21.60 1.38 -3.08
N GLY A 60 -22.91 1.26 -3.25
CA GLY A 60 -23.90 2.01 -2.47
C GLY A 60 -23.90 1.67 -0.97
N MET A 61 -22.88 0.96 -0.48
CA MET A 61 -22.71 0.52 0.90
C MET A 61 -21.78 1.48 1.63
N GLY A 62 -22.33 2.62 2.06
CA GLY A 62 -21.71 3.51 3.05
C GLY A 62 -22.54 3.51 4.33
N SER A 63 -21.99 3.98 5.44
CA SER A 63 -22.78 4.21 6.67
C SER A 63 -23.82 5.33 6.51
N GLY A 64 -23.93 5.96 5.33
CA GLY A 64 -24.87 7.04 5.05
C GLY A 64 -24.65 8.27 5.94
N GLY A 65 -23.43 8.47 6.46
CA GLY A 65 -23.13 9.49 7.46
C GLY A 65 -23.58 9.13 8.88
N GLN A 66 -24.14 7.94 9.10
CA GLN A 66 -24.42 7.45 10.44
C GLN A 66 -23.13 7.09 11.15
N ARG A 67 -23.07 7.44 12.44
CA ARG A 67 -21.98 7.09 13.35
C ARG A 67 -21.84 5.56 13.40
N LEU A 68 -20.61 5.07 13.39
CA LEU A 68 -20.33 3.66 13.63
C LEU A 68 -20.93 3.24 14.99
N PRO A 69 -21.64 2.11 15.06
CA PRO A 69 -22.24 1.66 16.30
C PRO A 69 -21.17 1.42 17.37
N LYS A 70 -21.48 1.71 18.62
CA LYS A 70 -20.61 1.36 19.75
C LYS A 70 -20.58 -0.16 19.92
N ARG A 71 -19.52 -0.66 20.56
CA ARG A 71 -19.30 -2.09 20.78
C ARG A 71 -20.52 -2.77 21.41
N GLU A 72 -21.16 -2.11 22.37
CA GLU A 72 -22.35 -2.58 23.09
C GLU A 72 -23.59 -2.61 22.20
N GLU A 73 -23.69 -1.69 21.24
CA GLU A 73 -24.80 -1.60 20.26
C GLU A 73 -24.72 -2.71 19.20
N ILE A 74 -23.52 -3.27 18.96
CA ILE A 74 -23.31 -4.38 18.02
C ILE A 74 -23.86 -5.70 18.56
N TYR A 75 -23.71 -5.95 19.87
CA TYR A 75 -24.15 -7.20 20.49
C TYR A 75 -25.67 -7.40 20.46
N ASN A 76 -26.43 -6.31 20.44
CA ASN A 76 -27.89 -6.34 20.41
C ASN A 76 -28.49 -6.15 19.02
N ARG A 77 -27.65 -5.97 17.99
CA ARG A 77 -28.14 -5.89 16.62
C ARG A 77 -28.48 -7.30 16.14
N PRO A 78 -29.66 -7.54 15.55
CA PRO A 78 -29.88 -8.76 14.79
C PRO A 78 -28.91 -8.70 13.61
N ILE A 79 -27.71 -9.26 13.78
CA ILE A 79 -26.82 -9.54 12.67
C ILE A 79 -27.68 -10.29 11.65
N MET A 80 -27.79 -9.77 10.43
CA MET A 80 -28.57 -10.41 9.40
C MET A 80 -28.04 -11.84 9.22
N ARG A 81 -28.76 -12.79 9.80
CA ARG A 81 -28.61 -14.22 9.57
C ARG A 81 -29.24 -14.53 8.22
N ASN A 82 -28.75 -13.88 7.16
CA ASN A 82 -28.95 -14.37 5.80
C ASN A 82 -27.93 -15.49 5.56
N ARG A 83 -28.11 -16.60 6.29
CA ARG A 83 -27.62 -17.90 5.86
C ARG A 83 -28.85 -18.55 5.24
N PRO A 84 -28.96 -18.70 3.91
CA PRO A 84 -30.01 -19.53 3.37
C PRO A 84 -29.81 -20.93 3.96
N GLU A 85 -30.83 -21.42 4.62
CA GLU A 85 -30.90 -22.77 5.19
C GLU A 85 -30.50 -23.76 4.07
N GLY A 86 -29.29 -24.32 4.16
CA GLY A 86 -28.86 -25.40 3.26
C GLY A 86 -29.57 -26.69 3.66
N PRO A 87 -30.00 -27.54 2.71
CA PRO A 87 -30.80 -28.71 3.02
C PRO A 87 -29.98 -29.73 3.80
N LEU A 88 -30.60 -30.32 4.83
CA LEU A 88 -30.19 -31.59 5.44
C LEU A 88 -30.88 -32.74 4.70
#